data_AF-A0A1D9BB18-F1
#
_entry.id   AF-A0A1D9BB18-F1
#
_cell.length_a   1.000
_cell.length_b   1.000
_cell.length_c   1.000
_cell.angle_alpha   90.00
_cell.angle_beta   90.00
_cell.angle_gamma   90.00
#
_symmetry.space_group_name_H-M   'P 1'
#
loop_
_entity.id
_entity.type
_entity.pdbx_description
1 polymer ?
#
loop_
_entity_poly.entity_id
_entity_poly.type
_entity_poly.pdbx_seq_one_letter_code
_entity_poly.pdbx_strand_id
1 'polypeptide(L)'
;MGTAMSKQNGFSLIEVLISAVIIGVAAIVLARFQGEMMRGTMLAGERNEAVFLAQTKLEEARQAMLQTAGAVAAGATTVTGRTTSFTVTTAVGAGAASNRVQVTVAWTDAQNAGQRVVVMSNVPHNAGAVAAPPS
;
A
#
# COMPACT_ATOMS: atom_id res chain seq x y z
N MET A 1 31.20 68.62 -17.69
CA MET A 1 30.79 67.21 -17.84
C MET A 1 30.46 66.70 -16.43
N GLY A 2 29.21 66.82 -16.00
CA GLY A 2 28.80 66.50 -14.63
C GLY A 2 28.47 65.01 -14.50
N THR A 3 29.22 64.29 -13.67
CA THR A 3 28.92 62.90 -13.33
C THR A 3 27.76 62.87 -12.35
N ALA A 4 26.60 62.38 -12.79
CA ALA A 4 25.47 62.13 -11.90
C ALA A 4 25.84 61.00 -10.93
N MET A 5 26.02 61.33 -9.65
CA MET A 5 26.32 60.36 -8.60
C MET A 5 25.04 59.60 -8.25
N SER A 6 24.96 58.33 -8.67
CA SER A 6 23.85 57.44 -8.32
C SER A 6 23.86 57.19 -6.81
N LYS A 7 22.79 57.61 -6.10
CA LYS A 7 22.59 57.24 -4.70
C LYS A 7 22.40 55.73 -4.60
N GLN A 8 23.36 55.04 -4.00
CA GLN A 8 23.22 53.65 -3.62
C GLN A 8 22.32 53.58 -2.38
N ASN A 9 21.07 53.15 -2.57
CA ASN A 9 20.18 52.85 -1.45
C ASN A 9 20.57 51.48 -0.91
N GLY A 10 21.18 51.44 0.27
CA GLY A 10 21.50 50.20 0.98
C GLY A 10 20.24 49.54 1.56
N PHE A 11 20.33 48.23 1.84
CA PHE A 11 19.27 47.48 2.50
C PHE A 11 19.07 47.95 3.95
N SER A 12 17.82 48.13 4.35
CA SER A 12 17.49 48.47 5.74
C SER A 12 17.55 47.22 6.62
N LEU A 13 17.96 47.36 7.89
CA LEU A 13 17.99 46.24 8.85
C LEU A 13 16.61 45.56 8.97
N ILE A 14 15.54 46.35 8.95
CA ILE A 14 14.16 45.82 9.00
C ILE A 14 13.82 44.97 7.77
N GLU A 15 14.34 45.33 6.61
CA GLU A 15 14.10 44.62 5.35
C GLU A 15 14.78 43.24 5.36
N VAL A 16 16.00 43.17 5.91
CA VAL A 16 16.71 41.90 6.12
C VAL A 16 15.97 41.02 7.13
N LEU A 17 15.45 41.61 8.22
CA LEU A 17 14.66 40.87 9.21
C LEU A 17 13.35 40.33 8.64
N ILE A 18 12.62 41.13 7.85
CA ILE A 18 11.39 40.68 7.17
C ILE A 18 11.72 39.56 6.19
N SER A 19 12.80 39.71 5.39
CA SER A 19 13.25 38.68 4.45
C SER A 19 13.61 37.38 5.17
N ALA A 20 14.33 37.47 6.30
CA ALA A 20 14.68 36.31 7.11
C ALA A 20 13.44 35.59 7.65
N VAL A 21 12.41 36.33 8.09
CA VAL A 21 11.14 35.76 8.55
C VAL A 21 10.42 35.03 7.40
N ILE A 22 10.33 35.65 6.23
CA ILE A 22 9.69 35.04 5.05
C ILE A 22 10.39 33.74 4.66
N ILE A 23 11.73 33.75 4.59
CA ILE A 23 12.53 32.56 4.29
C ILE A 23 12.35 31.49 5.36
N GLY A 24 12.33 31.88 6.64
CA GLY A 24 12.11 30.97 7.76
C GLY A 24 10.76 30.25 7.65
N VAL A 25 9.68 30.97 7.36
CA VAL A 25 8.35 30.38 7.16
C VAL A 25 8.35 29.45 5.94
N ALA A 26 8.93 29.88 4.82
CA ALA A 26 9.02 29.06 3.62
C ALA A 26 9.78 27.75 3.86
N ALA A 27 10.88 27.80 4.61
CA ALA A 27 11.68 26.63 4.98
C ALA A 27 10.89 25.63 5.84
N ILE A 28 10.09 26.12 6.81
CA ILE A 28 9.24 25.26 7.65
C ILE A 28 8.19 24.53 6.80
N VAL A 29 7.52 25.25 5.89
CA VAL A 29 6.53 24.65 4.99
C VAL A 29 7.17 23.58 4.12
N LEU A 30 8.32 23.87 3.53
CA LEU A 30 9.06 22.93 2.70
C LEU A 30 9.49 21.68 3.48
N ALA A 31 9.98 21.84 4.71
CA ALA A 31 10.37 20.73 5.56
C ALA A 31 9.17 19.79 5.86
N ARG A 32 7.99 20.37 6.14
CA ARG A 32 6.76 19.59 6.34
C ARG A 32 6.34 18.84 5.09
N PHE A 33 6.37 19.51 3.94
CA PHE A 33 6.04 18.91 2.65
C PHE A 33 6.93 17.71 2.31
N GLN A 34 8.25 17.85 2.52
CA GLN A 34 9.19 16.74 2.31
C GLN A 34 8.85 15.53 3.21
N GLY A 35 8.53 15.79 4.49
CA GLY A 35 8.12 14.74 5.42
C GLY A 35 6.85 14.00 4.98
N GLU A 36 5.84 14.73 4.50
CA GLU A 36 4.59 14.14 3.99
C GLU A 36 4.83 13.31 2.72
N MET A 37 5.66 13.80 1.80
CA MET A 37 5.97 13.11 0.55
C MET A 37 6.72 11.79 0.79
N MET A 38 7.70 11.78 1.70
CA MET A 38 8.40 10.54 2.08
C MET A 38 7.42 9.51 2.70
N ARG A 39 6.54 9.96 3.60
CA ARG A 39 5.51 9.09 4.21
C ARG A 39 4.56 8.52 3.17
N GLY A 40 4.09 9.36 2.24
CA GLY A 40 3.24 8.92 1.14
C GLY A 40 3.91 7.85 0.27
N THR A 41 5.21 7.98 0.03
CA THR A 41 6.01 7.01 -0.73
C THR A 41 6.15 5.68 -0.01
N MET A 42 6.40 5.70 1.31
CA MET A 42 6.45 4.47 2.12
C MET A 42 5.10 3.76 2.15
N LEU A 43 4.01 4.48 2.41
CA LEU A 43 2.66 3.91 2.42
C LEU A 43 2.28 3.31 1.06
N ALA A 44 2.64 3.97 -0.04
CA ALA A 44 2.42 3.42 -1.38
C ALA A 44 3.22 2.13 -1.60
N GLY A 45 4.47 2.08 -1.12
CA GLY A 45 5.31 0.88 -1.16
C GLY A 45 4.70 -0.28 -0.37
N GLU A 46 4.27 -0.03 0.87
CA GLU A 46 3.58 -1.01 1.72
C GLU A 46 2.31 -1.55 1.07
N ARG A 47 1.50 -0.68 0.46
CA ARG A 47 0.29 -1.09 -0.26
C ARG A 47 0.60 -1.97 -1.46
N ASN A 48 1.62 -1.63 -2.24
CA ASN A 48 2.03 -2.44 -3.39
C ASN A 48 2.51 -3.83 -2.96
N GLU A 49 3.30 -3.89 -1.89
CA GLU A 49 3.74 -5.14 -1.29
C GLU A 49 2.57 -5.97 -0.74
N ALA A 50 1.64 -5.33 -0.03
CA ALA A 50 0.44 -5.99 0.48
C ALA A 50 -0.44 -6.54 -0.64
N VAL A 51 -0.63 -5.81 -1.74
CA VAL A 51 -1.37 -6.29 -2.93
C VAL A 51 -0.66 -7.48 -3.55
N PHE A 52 0.66 -7.41 -3.72
CA PHE A 52 1.44 -8.52 -4.26
C PHE A 52 1.34 -9.78 -3.39
N LEU A 53 1.48 -9.64 -2.07
CA LEU A 53 1.29 -10.73 -1.11
C LEU A 53 -0.12 -11.29 -1.16
N ALA A 54 -1.14 -10.42 -1.23
CA ALA A 54 -2.55 -10.81 -1.31
C ALA A 54 -2.82 -11.64 -2.56
N GLN A 55 -2.35 -11.19 -3.73
CA GLN A 55 -2.53 -11.88 -5.00
C GLN A 55 -1.79 -13.22 -5.03
N THR A 56 -0.54 -13.25 -4.57
CA THR A 56 0.26 -14.48 -4.50
C THR A 56 -0.44 -15.53 -3.62
N LYS A 57 -0.88 -15.13 -2.42
CA LYS A 57 -1.54 -16.03 -1.48
C LYS A 57 -2.93 -16.47 -1.94
N LEU A 58 -3.64 -15.59 -2.66
CA LEU A 58 -4.92 -15.95 -3.29
C LEU A 58 -4.71 -17.01 -4.37
N GLU A 59 -3.68 -16.87 -5.20
CA GLU A 59 -3.39 -17.84 -6.25
C GLU A 59 -2.91 -19.17 -5.68
N GLU A 60 -2.04 -19.17 -4.66
CA GLU A 60 -1.67 -20.38 -3.92
C GLU A 60 -2.90 -21.10 -3.36
N ALA A 61 -3.80 -20.36 -2.72
CA ALA A 61 -5.03 -20.91 -2.17
C ALA A 61 -5.97 -21.43 -3.28
N ARG A 62 -6.06 -20.73 -4.41
CA ARG A 62 -6.87 -21.13 -5.57
C ARG A 62 -6.34 -22.44 -6.18
N GLN A 63 -5.02 -22.55 -6.36
CA GLN A 63 -4.38 -23.76 -6.87
C GLN A 63 -4.56 -24.93 -5.90
N ALA A 64 -4.32 -24.70 -4.61
CA ALA A 64 -4.59 -25.71 -3.59
C ALA A 64 -6.04 -26.21 -3.67
N MET A 65 -7.00 -25.30 -3.81
CA MET A 65 -8.42 -25.64 -3.91
C MET A 65 -8.76 -26.54 -5.10
N LEU A 66 -8.14 -26.30 -6.26
CA LEU A 66 -8.32 -27.13 -7.45
C LEU A 66 -7.70 -28.52 -7.28
N GLN A 67 -6.55 -28.61 -6.61
CA GLN A 67 -5.82 -29.87 -6.41
C GLN A 67 -6.42 -30.75 -5.30
N THR A 68 -7.05 -30.15 -4.28
CA THR A 68 -7.60 -30.85 -3.11
C THR A 68 -9.12 -30.97 -3.13
N ALA A 69 -9.76 -30.73 -4.29
CA ALA A 69 -11.22 -30.76 -4.45
C ALA A 69 -11.97 -29.87 -3.43
N GLY A 70 -11.42 -28.71 -3.07
CA GLY A 70 -12.08 -27.74 -2.19
C GLY A 70 -11.50 -27.58 -0.79
N ALA A 71 -10.54 -28.42 -0.38
CA ALA A 71 -9.95 -28.35 0.96
C ALA A 71 -8.73 -27.42 1.01
N VAL A 72 -8.92 -26.18 1.50
CA VAL A 72 -7.84 -25.22 1.75
C VAL A 72 -7.82 -24.84 3.22
N ALA A 73 -6.64 -24.81 3.83
CA ALA A 73 -6.48 -24.39 5.21
C ALA A 73 -6.79 -22.89 5.34
N ALA A 74 -7.83 -22.57 6.10
CA ALA A 74 -8.06 -21.21 6.59
C ALA A 74 -7.11 -20.93 7.76
N GLY A 75 -6.64 -19.70 7.87
CA GLY A 75 -5.71 -19.34 8.93
C GLY A 75 -5.07 -17.97 8.72
N ALA A 76 -4.33 -17.54 9.73
CA ALA A 76 -3.54 -16.32 9.68
C ALA A 76 -2.05 -16.64 9.81
N THR A 77 -1.22 -15.95 9.05
CA THR A 77 0.24 -16.01 9.18
C THR A 77 0.82 -14.61 9.12
N THR A 78 1.96 -14.42 9.78
CA THR A 78 2.71 -13.17 9.68
C THR A 78 3.79 -13.32 8.62
N VAL A 79 3.91 -12.31 7.76
CA VAL A 79 4.96 -12.19 6.75
C VAL A 79 5.73 -10.91 7.03
N THR A 80 7.03 -11.02 7.27
CA THR A 80 7.91 -9.86 7.40
C THR A 80 8.11 -9.24 6.03
N GLY A 81 7.60 -8.03 5.84
CA GLY A 81 7.83 -7.25 4.65
C GLY A 81 9.08 -6.39 4.74
N ARG A 82 9.26 -5.50 3.77
CA ARG A 82 10.47 -4.66 3.71
C ARG A 82 10.48 -3.53 4.71
N THR A 83 9.32 -2.95 5.00
CA THR A 83 9.18 -1.81 5.94
C THR A 83 8.31 -2.13 7.15
N THR A 84 7.43 -3.12 7.03
CA THR A 84 6.47 -3.51 8.08
C THR A 84 6.16 -5.00 8.00
N SER A 85 5.55 -5.53 9.05
CA SER A 85 5.08 -6.91 9.09
C SER A 85 3.60 -6.96 8.72
N PHE A 86 3.26 -7.89 7.82
CA PHE A 86 1.91 -8.11 7.35
C PHE A 86 1.29 -9.31 8.03
N THR A 87 0.04 -9.19 8.49
CA THR A 87 -0.80 -10.31 8.88
C THR A 87 -1.65 -10.71 7.67
N VAL A 88 -1.39 -11.89 7.13
CA VAL A 88 -2.13 -12.47 6.00
C VAL A 88 -3.13 -13.47 6.55
N THR A 89 -4.41 -13.25 6.29
CA THR A 89 -5.50 -14.14 6.70
C THR A 89 -6.21 -14.70 5.48
N THR A 90 -6.26 -16.02 5.37
CA THR A 90 -7.01 -16.74 4.34
C THR A 90 -8.29 -17.29 4.95
N ALA A 91 -9.42 -16.99 4.32
CA ALA A 91 -10.74 -17.49 4.68
C ALA A 91 -11.37 -18.18 3.47
N VAL A 92 -12.06 -19.29 3.72
CA VAL A 92 -12.73 -20.10 2.70
C VAL A 92 -14.20 -20.23 3.06
N GLY A 93 -15.07 -19.93 2.10
CA GLY A 93 -16.51 -20.15 2.21
C GLY A 93 -16.97 -21.15 1.15
N ALA A 94 -17.76 -22.14 1.54
CA ALA A 94 -18.39 -23.05 0.57
C ALA A 94 -19.67 -22.41 0.00
N GLY A 95 -19.91 -22.63 -1.29
CA GLY A 95 -21.15 -22.27 -1.98
C GLY A 95 -21.64 -23.45 -2.82
N ALA A 96 -22.88 -23.39 -3.33
CA ALA A 96 -23.50 -24.53 -4.00
C ALA A 96 -22.84 -24.91 -5.35
N ALA A 97 -22.26 -23.95 -6.08
CA ALA A 97 -21.63 -24.17 -7.39
C ALA A 97 -20.15 -23.73 -7.45
N SER A 98 -19.70 -22.99 -6.45
CA SER A 98 -18.33 -22.48 -6.35
C SER A 98 -17.97 -22.29 -4.89
N ASN A 99 -16.71 -22.52 -4.55
CA ASN A 99 -16.16 -22.09 -3.28
C ASN A 99 -15.57 -20.68 -3.41
N ARG A 100 -15.61 -19.90 -2.33
CA ARG A 100 -15.05 -18.54 -2.27
C ARG A 100 -13.80 -18.54 -1.41
N VAL A 101 -12.70 -18.04 -1.95
CA VAL A 101 -11.47 -17.79 -1.20
C VAL A 101 -11.32 -16.28 -1.03
N GLN A 102 -11.06 -15.85 0.20
CA GLN A 102 -10.76 -14.47 0.54
C GLN A 102 -9.41 -14.41 1.23
N VAL A 103 -8.53 -13.54 0.76
CA VAL A 103 -7.26 -13.24 1.41
C VAL A 103 -7.29 -11.79 1.87
N THR A 104 -6.99 -11.59 3.15
CA THR A 104 -6.91 -10.28 3.79
C THR A 104 -5.49 -10.07 4.27
N VAL A 105 -4.82 -9.03 3.79
CA VAL A 105 -3.49 -8.63 4.23
C VAL A 105 -3.63 -7.34 5.03
N ALA A 106 -3.28 -7.37 6.31
CA ALA A 106 -3.40 -6.23 7.22
C ALA A 106 -2.04 -5.87 7.83
N TRP A 107 -1.80 -4.57 8.05
CA TRP A 107 -0.61 -4.07 8.71
C TRP A 107 -0.90 -2.73 9.40
N THR A 108 0.07 -2.29 10.20
CA THR A 108 0.07 -0.95 10.81
C THR A 108 1.14 -0.11 10.11
N ASP A 109 0.75 1.07 9.63
CA ASP A 109 1.67 1.99 8.96
C ASP A 109 2.53 2.79 9.97
N ALA A 110 3.47 3.58 9.46
CA ALA A 110 4.37 4.40 10.28
C ALA A 110 3.66 5.51 11.10
N GLN A 111 2.37 5.76 10.87
CA GLN A 111 1.55 6.67 11.67
C GLN A 111 0.70 5.94 12.72
N ASN A 112 0.96 4.64 12.91
CA ASN A 112 0.19 3.76 13.78
C ASN A 112 -1.28 3.61 13.33
N ALA A 113 -1.57 3.80 12.05
CA ALA A 113 -2.89 3.58 11.47
C ALA A 113 -2.98 2.19 10.82
N GLY A 114 -4.11 1.52 11.07
CA GLY A 114 -4.37 0.19 10.53
C GLY A 114 -4.76 0.26 9.05
N GLN A 115 -4.01 -0.45 8.21
CA GLN A 115 -4.27 -0.59 6.78
C GLN A 115 -4.63 -2.04 6.46
N ARG A 116 -5.42 -2.24 5.40
CA ARG A 116 -5.70 -3.59 4.89
C ARG A 116 -5.96 -3.61 3.39
N VAL A 117 -5.62 -4.73 2.77
CA VAL A 117 -5.98 -5.10 1.39
C VAL A 117 -6.77 -6.40 1.44
N VAL A 118 -7.88 -6.46 0.73
CA VAL A 118 -8.71 -7.67 0.63
C VAL A 118 -8.85 -8.04 -0.84
N VAL A 119 -8.55 -9.29 -1.15
CA VAL A 119 -8.76 -9.87 -2.48
C VAL A 119 -9.59 -11.14 -2.36
N MET A 120 -10.41 -11.40 -3.36
CA MET A 120 -11.39 -12.48 -3.33
C MET A 120 -11.41 -13.19 -4.69
N SER A 121 -11.62 -14.49 -4.66
CA SER A 121 -11.80 -15.31 -5.85
C SER A 121 -12.90 -16.35 -5.64
N ASN A 122 -13.63 -16.64 -6.70
CA ASN A 122 -14.60 -17.72 -6.76
C ASN A 122 -13.98 -18.86 -7.58
N VAL A 123 -13.92 -20.05 -6.98
CA VAL A 123 -13.40 -21.26 -7.60
C VAL A 123 -14.59 -22.17 -7.89
N PRO A 124 -14.97 -22.37 -9.17
CA PRO A 124 -16.06 -23.29 -9.50
C PRO A 124 -15.68 -24.70 -9.11
N HIS A 125 -16.68 -25.50 -8.72
CA HIS A 125 -16.47 -26.94 -8.60
C HIS A 125 -16.17 -27.52 -9.99
N ASN A 126 -15.32 -28.54 -10.07
CA ASN A 126 -15.02 -29.20 -11.33
C ASN A 126 -16.26 -29.96 -11.84
N ALA A 127 -17.10 -29.33 -12.65
CA ALA A 127 -18.25 -29.99 -13.30
C ALA A 127 -17.85 -30.98 -14.43
N GLY A 128 -16.59 -31.44 -14.45
CA GLY A 128 -15.95 -32.18 -15.54
C GLY A 128 -15.71 -33.67 -15.30
N ALA A 129 -16.44 -34.29 -14.36
CA ALA A 129 -16.57 -35.75 -14.30
C ALA A 129 -17.98 -36.15 -14.78
N VAL A 130 -18.35 -35.75 -16.00
CA VAL A 130 -19.59 -36.18 -16.66
C VAL A 130 -19.23 -36.95 -17.92
N ALA A 131 -19.59 -38.24 -17.89
CA ALA A 131 -19.66 -39.23 -18.96
C ALA A 131 -18.34 -39.74 -19.59
N ALA A 132 -17.79 -40.82 -19.01
CA ALA A 132 -17.24 -41.86 -19.87
C ALA A 132 -18.37 -42.37 -20.79
N PRO A 133 -18.16 -42.51 -22.11
CA PRO A 133 -19.17 -43.10 -22.98
C PRO A 133 -19.43 -44.55 -22.53
N PRO A 134 -20.70 -45.01 -22.47
CA PRO A 134 -20.98 -46.42 -22.26
C PRO A 134 -20.53 -47.20 -23.50
N SER A 135 -19.58 -48.11 -23.28
CA SER A 135 -19.14 -49.26 -24.13
C SER A 135 -19.11 -49.07 -25.65
#